data_AF-A0A653C3R0-F1
#
_entry.id   AF-A0A653C3R0-F1
#
_cell.length_a   1.000
_cell.length_b   1.000
_cell.length_c   1.000
_cell.angle_alpha   90.00
_cell.angle_beta   90.00
_cell.angle_gamma   90.00
#
_symmetry.space_group_name_H-M   'P 1'
#
loop_
_entity.id
_entity.type
_entity.pdbx_description
1 polymer ?
#
loop_
_entity_poly.entity_id
_entity_poly.type
_entity_poly.pdbx_seq_one_letter_code
_entity_poly.pdbx_strand_id
1 'polypeptide(L)'
;MAPVPAEYLYDFWDNAPPDRPVEVTCLLPNGIIVLLTVNSNATLAEIKEDLWEEATKYPLYGKLHDMSVYIFTYVNSMAEKEKLTDESKRLCDIRPIGVTLIVTECRGEKADDSINITIGHLIGKI
;
A
#
# COMPACT_ATOMS: atom_id res chain seq x y z
N MET A 1 3.69 -30.01 -7.31
CA MET A 1 4.01 -28.58 -7.05
C MET A 1 2.70 -27.82 -7.14
N ALA A 2 2.34 -27.03 -6.13
CA ALA A 2 1.12 -26.22 -6.21
C ALA A 2 1.30 -25.12 -7.26
N PRO A 3 0.26 -24.77 -8.05
CA PRO A 3 0.33 -23.66 -8.97
C PRO A 3 0.57 -22.35 -8.20
N VAL A 4 1.34 -21.43 -8.79
CA VAL A 4 1.53 -20.09 -8.24
C VAL A 4 0.18 -19.36 -8.32
N PRO A 5 -0.29 -18.74 -7.22
CA PRO A 5 -1.52 -17.94 -7.25
C PRO A 5 -1.43 -16.80 -8.27
N ALA A 6 -2.57 -16.47 -8.89
CA ALA A 6 -2.63 -15.56 -10.04
C ALA A 6 -2.17 -14.14 -9.68
N GLU A 7 -2.42 -13.70 -8.46
CA GLU A 7 -2.02 -12.39 -7.92
C GLU A 7 -0.49 -12.17 -7.93
N TYR A 8 0.30 -13.24 -7.96
CA TYR A 8 1.76 -13.18 -8.00
C TYR A 8 2.34 -13.25 -9.42
N LEU A 9 1.50 -13.32 -10.45
CA LEU A 9 1.94 -13.26 -11.84
C LEU A 9 2.24 -11.82 -12.25
N TYR A 10 3.28 -11.63 -13.07
CA TYR A 10 3.74 -10.29 -13.48
C TYR A 10 2.69 -9.55 -14.33
N ASP A 11 1.85 -10.30 -15.05
CA ASP A 11 0.80 -9.83 -15.94
C ASP A 11 -0.58 -9.85 -15.29
N PHE A 12 -0.67 -10.05 -13.96
CA PHE A 12 -1.94 -10.06 -13.23
C PHE A 12 -2.80 -8.84 -13.57
N TRP A 13 -2.22 -7.64 -13.48
CA TRP A 13 -2.93 -6.37 -13.72
C TRP A 13 -3.31 -6.14 -15.18
N ASP A 14 -2.64 -6.80 -16.13
CA ASP A 14 -2.97 -6.68 -17.56
C ASP A 14 -4.13 -7.61 -17.94
N ASN A 15 -4.26 -8.75 -17.24
CA ASN A 15 -5.35 -9.70 -17.45
C ASN A 15 -6.52 -9.49 -16.47
N ALA A 16 -6.34 -8.66 -15.43
CA ALA A 16 -7.38 -8.35 -14.47
C ALA A 16 -8.52 -7.59 -15.17
N PRO A 17 -9.76 -8.09 -15.15
CA PRO A 17 -10.87 -7.38 -15.76
C PRO A 17 -11.10 -6.04 -15.02
N PRO A 18 -11.24 -4.93 -15.75
CA PRO A 18 -11.46 -3.62 -15.15
C PRO A 18 -12.78 -3.60 -14.36
N ASP A 19 -12.82 -2.78 -13.31
CA ASP A 19 -14.01 -2.55 -12.48
C ASP A 19 -14.52 -3.79 -11.73
N ARG A 20 -13.64 -4.78 -11.51
CA ARG A 20 -13.96 -5.95 -10.68
C ARG A 20 -13.36 -5.87 -9.29
N PRO A 21 -13.99 -6.54 -8.30
CA PRO A 21 -13.41 -6.72 -6.99
C PRO A 21 -12.13 -7.56 -7.08
N VAL A 22 -11.10 -7.13 -6.38
CA VAL A 22 -9.81 -7.79 -6.24
C VAL A 22 -9.52 -7.93 -4.75
N GLU A 23 -9.03 -9.10 -4.33
CA GLU A 23 -8.58 -9.33 -2.95
C GLU A 23 -7.17 -8.78 -2.78
N VAL A 24 -7.03 -7.71 -1.99
CA VAL A 24 -5.77 -7.05 -1.67
C VAL A 24 -5.25 -7.59 -0.36
N THR A 25 -3.98 -7.99 -0.34
CA THR A 25 -3.28 -8.35 0.90
C THR A 25 -2.77 -7.08 1.57
N CYS A 26 -3.37 -6.69 2.69
CA CYS A 26 -2.99 -5.52 3.46
C CYS A 26 -2.14 -5.93 4.68
N LEU A 27 -0.89 -5.49 4.73
CA LEU A 27 0.04 -5.73 5.83
C LEU A 27 0.00 -4.54 6.80
N LEU A 28 -0.58 -4.73 7.98
CA LEU A 28 -0.69 -3.70 9.02
C LEU A 28 0.59 -3.61 9.87
N PRO A 29 0.90 -2.44 10.45
CA PRO A 29 2.12 -2.20 11.22
C PRO A 29 2.16 -2.97 12.56
N ASN A 30 1.01 -3.47 13.02
CA ASN A 30 0.90 -4.32 14.20
C ASN A 30 1.19 -5.81 13.92
N GLY A 31 1.59 -6.15 12.68
CA GLY A 31 1.90 -7.51 12.24
C GLY A 31 0.68 -8.34 11.79
N ILE A 32 -0.50 -7.72 11.69
CA ILE A 32 -1.71 -8.38 11.20
C ILE A 32 -1.80 -8.28 9.68
N ILE A 33 -2.30 -9.35 9.06
CA ILE A 33 -2.62 -9.40 7.64
C ILE A 33 -4.14 -9.37 7.49
N VAL A 34 -4.65 -8.43 6.71
CA VAL A 34 -6.06 -8.33 6.34
C VAL A 34 -6.18 -8.60 4.85
N LEU A 35 -7.09 -9.50 4.47
CA LEU A 35 -7.45 -9.73 3.07
C LEU A 35 -8.68 -8.87 2.78
N LEU A 36 -8.50 -7.79 2.03
CA LEU A 36 -9.52 -6.80 1.78
C LEU A 36 -9.99 -6.88 0.33
N THR A 37 -11.27 -7.17 0.11
CA THR A 37 -11.85 -7.17 -1.24
C THR A 37 -12.27 -5.76 -1.63
N VAL A 38 -11.63 -5.18 -2.65
CA VAL A 38 -11.88 -3.80 -3.10
C VAL A 38 -12.08 -3.73 -4.60
N ASN A 39 -12.81 -2.74 -5.10
CA ASN A 39 -12.87 -2.50 -6.54
C ASN A 39 -11.49 -2.03 -7.03
N SER A 40 -11.01 -2.59 -8.15
CA SER A 40 -9.78 -2.13 -8.84
C SER A 40 -9.70 -0.61 -9.09
N ASN A 41 -10.85 0.05 -9.25
CA ASN A 41 -10.96 1.48 -9.52
C ASN A 41 -11.12 2.33 -8.25
N ALA A 42 -11.17 1.70 -7.07
CA ALA A 42 -11.20 2.41 -5.79
C ALA A 42 -9.91 3.18 -5.58
N THR A 43 -10.05 4.38 -5.02
CA THR A 43 -8.95 5.22 -4.58
C THR A 43 -8.28 4.65 -3.35
N LEU A 44 -7.02 4.99 -3.13
CA LEU A 44 -6.30 4.57 -1.93
C LEU A 44 -6.95 5.13 -0.66
N ALA A 45 -7.58 6.31 -0.72
CA ALA A 45 -8.35 6.86 0.39
C ALA A 45 -9.52 5.95 0.78
N GLU A 46 -10.35 5.54 -0.19
CA GLU A 46 -11.48 4.62 0.03
C GLU A 46 -10.98 3.27 0.58
N ILE A 47 -9.92 2.72 -0.02
CA ILE A 47 -9.31 1.46 0.43
C ILE A 47 -8.82 1.56 1.88
N LYS A 48 -8.26 2.72 2.28
CA LYS A 48 -7.76 2.93 3.64
C LYS A 48 -8.90 3.01 4.65
N GLU A 49 -10.00 3.67 4.30
CA GLU A 49 -11.21 3.72 5.12
C GLU A 49 -11.76 2.31 5.36
N ASP A 50 -12.01 1.56 4.28
CA ASP A 50 -12.47 0.17 4.34
C ASP A 50 -11.51 -0.73 5.16
N LEU A 51 -10.21 -0.55 4.98
CA LEU A 51 -9.18 -1.30 5.72
C LEU A 51 -9.25 -1.02 7.22
N TRP A 52 -9.44 0.23 7.63
CA TRP A 52 -9.53 0.58 9.05
C TRP A 52 -10.80 0.06 9.70
N GLU A 53 -11.92 0.10 8.98
CA GLU A 53 -13.16 -0.52 9.43
C GLU A 53 -13.02 -2.04 9.58
N GLU A 54 -12.44 -2.73 8.60
CA GLU A 54 -12.19 -4.17 8.67
C GLU A 54 -11.20 -4.53 9.78
N ALA A 55 -10.15 -3.73 9.98
CA ALA A 55 -9.13 -3.98 11.01
C ALA A 55 -9.71 -4.02 12.44
N THR A 56 -10.87 -3.40 12.70
CA THR A 56 -11.57 -3.48 14.00
C THR A 56 -11.95 -4.91 14.39
N LYS A 57 -12.09 -5.80 13.40
CA LYS A 57 -12.46 -7.22 13.58
C LYS A 57 -11.26 -8.10 13.91
N TYR A 58 -10.05 -7.55 13.81
CA TYR A 58 -8.80 -8.29 14.00
C TYR A 58 -8.19 -8.01 15.38
N PRO A 59 -7.39 -8.97 15.93
CA PRO A 59 -6.68 -8.74 17.17
C PRO A 59 -5.68 -7.59 17.03
N LEU A 60 -5.27 -7.01 18.18
CA LEU A 60 -4.29 -5.92 18.24
C LEU A 60 -4.72 -4.62 17.51
N TYR A 61 -6.00 -4.45 17.16
CA TYR A 61 -6.52 -3.21 16.61
C TYR A 61 -6.21 -2.00 17.51
N GLY A 62 -6.33 -2.15 18.83
CA GLY A 62 -6.00 -1.09 19.81
C GLY A 62 -4.51 -0.67 19.85
N LYS A 63 -3.64 -1.28 19.03
CA LYS A 63 -2.25 -0.84 18.81
C LYS A 63 -2.10 0.06 17.58
N LEU A 64 -3.11 0.15 16.72
CA LEU A 64 -3.13 1.09 15.60
C LEU A 64 -3.47 2.49 16.10
N HIS A 65 -2.82 3.48 15.50
CA HIS A 65 -3.17 4.88 15.66
C HIS A 65 -4.28 5.28 14.66
N ASP A 66 -4.62 6.57 14.65
CA ASP A 66 -5.51 7.14 13.64
C ASP A 66 -4.97 6.88 12.21
N MET A 67 -5.84 6.57 11.26
CA MET A 67 -5.42 6.22 9.90
C MET A 67 -4.63 7.34 9.19
N SER A 68 -4.79 8.59 9.60
CA SER A 68 -4.09 9.74 9.02
C SER A 68 -2.58 9.75 9.27
N VAL A 69 -2.07 8.99 10.25
CA VAL A 69 -0.62 8.91 10.51
C VAL A 69 0.09 7.85 9.67
N TYR A 70 -0.65 7.12 8.85
CA TYR A 70 -0.13 6.04 8.02
C TYR A 70 -0.26 6.35 6.54
N ILE A 71 0.64 5.76 5.76
CA ILE A 71 0.60 5.75 4.31
C ILE A 71 0.68 4.32 3.80
N PHE A 72 0.23 4.11 2.56
CA PHE A 72 0.52 2.88 1.86
C PHE A 72 1.93 2.90 1.27
N THR A 73 2.58 1.75 1.33
CA THR A 73 3.81 1.42 0.62
C THR A 73 3.56 0.14 -0.16
N TYR A 74 4.14 0.02 -1.35
CA TYR A 74 4.00 -1.18 -2.16
C TYR A 74 5.28 -1.46 -2.93
N VAL A 75 5.36 -2.62 -3.58
CA VAL A 75 6.44 -2.95 -4.52
C VAL A 75 5.93 -2.70 -5.93
N ASN A 76 6.56 -1.78 -6.65
CA ASN A 76 6.20 -1.41 -8.02
C ASN A 76 6.72 -2.44 -9.04
N SER A 77 6.37 -2.25 -10.32
CA SER A 77 6.81 -3.13 -11.41
C SER A 77 8.33 -3.19 -11.63
N MET A 78 9.08 -2.25 -11.07
CA MET A 78 10.55 -2.22 -11.08
C MET A 78 11.19 -2.93 -9.87
N ALA A 79 10.38 -3.60 -9.04
CA ALA A 79 10.80 -4.25 -7.79
C ALA A 79 11.33 -3.28 -6.72
N GLU A 80 10.91 -2.02 -6.78
CA GLU A 80 11.27 -0.98 -5.81
C GLU A 80 10.11 -0.72 -4.84
N LYS A 81 10.44 -0.39 -3.58
CA LYS A 81 9.45 0.02 -2.59
C LYS A 81 9.09 1.49 -2.80
N GLU A 82 7.83 1.75 -3.09
CA GLU A 82 7.32 3.10 -3.33
C GLU A 82 6.28 3.49 -2.28
N LYS A 83 6.36 4.74 -1.81
CA LYS A 83 5.42 5.34 -0.86
C LYS A 83 4.33 6.09 -1.62
N LEU A 84 3.08 5.82 -1.23
CA LEU A 84 1.91 6.44 -1.83
C LEU A 84 1.43 7.59 -0.94
N THR A 85 1.86 8.80 -1.29
CA THR A 85 1.45 10.04 -0.61
C THR A 85 0.17 10.64 -1.18
N ASP A 86 -0.10 10.40 -2.46
CA ASP A 86 -1.32 10.83 -3.14
C ASP A 86 -2.38 9.73 -3.07
N GLU A 87 -3.31 9.88 -2.12
CA GLU A 87 -4.37 8.90 -1.87
C GLU A 87 -5.51 8.97 -2.89
N SER A 88 -5.46 9.93 -3.83
CA SER A 88 -6.45 10.04 -4.92
C SER A 88 -6.20 9.04 -6.06
N LYS A 89 -5.00 8.43 -6.12
CA LYS A 89 -4.67 7.38 -7.09
C LYS A 89 -5.55 6.15 -6.87
N ARG A 90 -5.86 5.46 -7.97
CA ARG A 90 -6.63 4.22 -7.94
C ARG A 90 -5.70 3.01 -7.84
N LEU A 91 -6.21 1.92 -7.29
CA LEU A 91 -5.46 0.66 -7.19
C LEU A 91 -4.98 0.16 -8.57
N CYS A 92 -5.81 0.26 -9.61
CA CYS A 92 -5.46 -0.14 -10.97
C CYS A 92 -4.39 0.74 -11.64
N ASP A 93 -4.18 1.96 -11.13
CA ASP A 93 -3.16 2.88 -11.66
C ASP A 93 -1.77 2.56 -11.10
N ILE A 94 -1.70 2.10 -9.84
CA ILE A 94 -0.43 1.78 -9.16
C ILE A 94 0.03 0.33 -9.35
N ARG A 95 -0.90 -0.60 -9.63
CA ARG A 95 -0.63 -2.00 -10.00
C ARG A 95 0.41 -2.70 -9.10
N PRO A 96 0.16 -2.83 -7.79
CA PRO A 96 1.15 -3.40 -6.87
C PRO A 96 1.46 -4.87 -7.19
N ILE A 97 2.74 -5.23 -7.17
CA ILE A 97 3.17 -6.63 -7.31
C ILE A 97 2.53 -7.46 -6.18
N GLY A 98 1.97 -8.62 -6.53
CA GLY A 98 1.35 -9.51 -5.55
C GLY A 98 0.05 -8.97 -4.95
N VAL A 99 -0.52 -7.91 -5.53
CA VAL A 99 -1.74 -7.24 -5.03
C VAL A 99 -1.62 -6.94 -3.53
N THR A 100 -0.43 -6.48 -3.13
CA THR A 100 -0.07 -6.31 -1.72
C THR A 100 0.17 -4.83 -1.40
N LEU A 101 -0.48 -4.35 -0.35
CA LEU A 101 -0.27 -3.02 0.22
C LEU A 101 0.28 -3.16 1.64
N ILE A 102 1.28 -2.34 1.97
CA ILE A 102 1.94 -2.30 3.27
C ILE A 102 1.59 -0.98 3.93
N VAL A 103 1.07 -1.02 5.15
CA VAL A 103 0.73 0.17 5.93
C VAL A 103 1.96 0.57 6.76
N THR A 104 2.51 1.74 6.47
CA THR A 104 3.72 2.28 7.11
C THR A 104 3.38 3.54 7.88
N GLU A 105 3.88 3.67 9.12
CA GLU A 105 3.69 4.87 9.93
C GLU A 105 4.60 6.00 9.43
N CYS A 106 4.04 7.18 9.14
CA CYS A 106 4.80 8.36 8.73
C CYS A 106 5.45 9.12 9.89
N ARG A 107 5.33 8.61 11.12
CA ARG A 107 5.76 9.29 12.34
C ARG A 107 7.28 9.21 12.47
N GLY A 108 7.96 10.16 11.83
CA GLY A 108 9.42 10.34 11.89
C GLY A 108 10.02 10.88 10.59
N GLU A 109 9.35 10.67 9.46
CA GLU A 109 9.92 10.98 8.14
C GLU A 109 9.96 12.46 7.80
N LYS A 110 9.05 13.29 8.34
CA LYS A 110 9.06 14.74 8.06
C LYS A 110 10.36 15.42 8.48
N ALA A 111 11.04 14.91 9.50
CA ALA A 111 12.36 15.40 9.91
C ALA A 111 13.47 14.83 9.02
N ASP A 112 13.45 13.52 8.75
CA ASP A 112 14.52 12.83 8.03
C ASP A 112 14.54 13.15 6.51
N ASP A 113 13.38 13.30 5.87
CA ASP A 113 13.30 13.74 4.47
C ASP A 113 13.82 15.16 4.29
N SER A 114 13.54 16.08 5.22
CA SER A 114 14.09 17.43 5.15
C SER A 114 15.62 17.43 5.22
N ILE A 115 16.21 16.50 5.99
CA ILE A 115 17.65 16.34 6.12
C ILE A 115 18.22 15.69 4.86
N ASN A 116 17.60 14.63 4.33
CA ASN A 116 18.06 13.95 3.12
C ASN A 116 17.91 14.83 1.87
N ILE A 117 16.86 15.66 1.76
CA ILE A 117 16.71 16.68 0.73
C ILE A 117 17.80 17.74 0.86
N THR A 118 18.08 18.21 2.08
CA THR A 118 19.17 19.18 2.33
C THR A 118 20.53 18.59 1.95
N ILE A 119 20.78 17.33 2.29
CA ILE A 119 21.99 16.60 1.94
C ILE A 119 22.09 16.40 0.43
N GLY A 120 21.02 16.00 -0.25
CA GLY A 120 20.98 15.87 -1.71
C GLY A 120 21.29 17.18 -2.43
N HIS A 121 20.74 18.30 -1.94
CA HIS A 121 21.01 19.64 -2.46
C HIS A 121 22.46 20.09 -2.22
N LEU A 122 23.05 19.73 -1.07
CA LEU A 122 24.45 20.04 -0.74
C LEU A 122 25.46 19.19 -1.51
N ILE A 123 25.09 17.95 -1.86
CA ILE A 123 25.97 17.00 -2.56
C ILE A 123 25.76 17.05 -4.10
N GLY A 124 24.75 17.78 -4.57
CA GLY A 124 24.50 17.99 -6.01
C GLY A 124 23.93 16.76 -6.73
N LYS A 125 23.27 15.86 -6.00
CA LYS A 125 22.52 14.75 -6.59
C LYS A 125 21.04 15.13 -6.64
N ILE A 126 20.54 15.28 -7.87
CA ILE A 126 19.11 15.36 -8.20
C ILE A 126 18.55 13.95 -8.23
#